data_AF-A0A920SJ97-F1
#
_entry.id   AF-A0A920SJ97-F1
#
_cell.length_a   1.000
_cell.length_b   1.000
_cell.length_c   1.000
_cell.angle_alpha   90.00
_cell.angle_beta   90.00
_cell.angle_gamma   90.00
#
_symmetry.space_group_name_H-M   'P 1'
#
loop_
_entity.id
_entity.type
_entity.pdbx_description
1 polymer ?
#
loop_
_entity_poly.entity_id
_entity_poly.type
_entity_poly.pdbx_seq_one_letter_code
_entity_poly.pdbx_strand_id
1 'polypeptide(L)'
;MVTPDEMSFIRFEDLLNEISQMLSDIDRHDEVVKVTNASEISAAKQSNKIGFLPTVEHLAIGNELQRVDVLYNAGIRLAGLTYRRKNYIGDGHLERNDGGLSTFGIDVVKKNE
;
A
#
# COMPACT_ATOMS: atom_id res chain seq x y z
N MET A 1 17.52 19.99 9.23
CA MET A 1 16.54 19.79 8.14
C MET A 1 16.16 18.33 8.25
N VAL A 2 14.90 18.04 8.55
CA VAL A 2 14.42 16.67 8.77
C VAL A 2 14.51 15.93 7.44
N THR A 3 15.20 14.79 7.41
CA THR A 3 15.37 14.02 6.17
C THR A 3 14.03 13.36 5.79
N PRO A 4 13.76 13.09 4.49
CA PRO A 4 12.50 12.46 4.05
C PRO A 4 12.17 11.13 4.76
N ASP A 5 13.21 10.44 5.20
CA ASP A 5 13.21 9.22 6.01
C ASP A 5 12.72 9.42 7.47
N GLU A 6 12.70 10.63 8.01
CA GLU A 6 12.25 10.88 9.40
C GLU A 6 10.73 11.09 9.53
N MET A 7 10.01 11.35 8.44
CA MET A 7 8.53 11.54 8.46
C MET A 7 7.73 10.31 8.01
N SER A 8 8.39 9.24 7.57
CA SER A 8 7.77 7.95 7.33
C SER A 8 8.52 6.91 8.18
N PHE A 9 7.81 6.16 9.01
CA PHE A 9 8.42 5.09 9.82
C PHE A 9 9.11 4.00 8.99
N ILE A 10 8.78 3.92 7.70
CA ILE A 10 9.23 2.90 6.76
C ILE A 10 9.67 3.62 5.48
N ARG A 11 10.84 3.25 4.93
CA ARG A 11 11.31 3.75 3.64
C ARG A 11 10.58 3.05 2.51
N PHE A 12 10.44 3.70 1.35
CA PHE A 12 9.75 3.11 0.22
C PHE A 12 10.38 1.80 -0.25
N GLU A 13 11.71 1.70 -0.18
CA GLU A 13 12.48 0.50 -0.53
C GLU A 13 12.18 -0.67 0.42
N ASP A 14 11.95 -0.39 1.71
CA ASP A 14 11.58 -1.41 2.68
C ASP A 14 10.17 -1.95 2.38
N LEU A 15 9.22 -1.06 2.05
CA LEU A 15 7.88 -1.46 1.60
C LEU A 15 7.93 -2.30 0.32
N LEU A 16 8.76 -1.93 -0.67
CA LEU A 16 8.93 -2.74 -1.88
C LEU A 16 9.52 -4.12 -1.59
N ASN A 17 10.45 -4.21 -0.63
CA ASN A 17 11.02 -5.49 -0.21
C ASN A 17 9.96 -6.38 0.48
N GLU A 18 9.10 -5.80 1.32
CA GLU A 18 7.98 -6.53 1.95
C GLU A 18 6.98 -7.05 0.90
N ILE A 19 6.62 -6.22 -0.08
CA ILE A 19 5.76 -6.64 -1.19
C ILE A 19 6.42 -7.76 -1.99
N SER A 20 7.71 -7.64 -2.28
CA SER A 20 8.46 -8.67 -3.02
C SER A 20 8.49 -10.00 -2.26
N GLN A 21 8.63 -9.97 -0.93
CA GLN A 21 8.56 -11.17 -0.09
C GLN A 21 7.16 -11.80 -0.13
N MET A 22 6.12 -10.98 0.03
CA MET A 22 4.73 -11.42 -0.05
C MET A 22 4.42 -12.10 -1.39
N LEU A 23 4.86 -11.50 -2.51
CA LEU A 23 4.69 -12.08 -3.84
C LEU A 23 5.49 -13.37 -4.02
N SER A 24 6.73 -13.42 -3.52
CA SER A 24 7.57 -14.63 -3.56
C SER A 24 6.96 -15.78 -2.77
N ASP A 25 6.27 -15.50 -1.66
CA ASP A 25 5.61 -16.51 -0.85
C ASP A 25 4.37 -17.08 -1.55
N ILE A 26 3.61 -16.24 -2.27
CA ILE A 26 2.51 -16.71 -3.13
C ILE A 26 3.03 -17.64 -4.21
N ASP A 27 4.09 -17.24 -4.92
CA ASP A 27 4.65 -18.00 -6.06
C ASP A 27 5.24 -19.38 -5.65
N ARG A 28 5.47 -19.61 -4.34
CA ARG A 28 5.94 -20.90 -3.80
C ARG A 28 4.81 -21.89 -3.52
N HIS A 29 3.55 -21.49 -3.58
CA HIS A 29 2.40 -22.31 -3.20
C HIS A 29 1.41 -22.42 -4.36
N ASP A 30 1.30 -23.61 -4.96
CA ASP A 30 0.40 -23.84 -6.10
C ASP A 30 -1.08 -23.59 -5.74
N GLU A 31 -1.46 -23.75 -4.48
CA GLU A 31 -2.82 -23.54 -3.97
C GLU A 31 -3.20 -22.08 -3.76
N VAL A 32 -2.23 -21.16 -3.76
CA VAL A 32 -2.44 -19.73 -3.54
C VAL A 32 -2.25 -18.99 -4.87
N VAL A 33 -3.15 -18.06 -5.18
CA VAL A 33 -3.07 -17.23 -6.39
C VAL A 33 -3.20 -15.76 -6.03
N LYS A 34 -2.35 -14.92 -6.61
CA LYS A 34 -2.49 -13.47 -6.50
C LYS A 34 -3.77 -13.03 -7.19
N VAL A 35 -4.55 -12.18 -6.51
CA VAL A 35 -5.75 -11.55 -7.08
C VAL A 35 -5.64 -10.03 -6.95
N THR A 36 -6.21 -9.31 -7.91
CA THR A 36 -6.14 -7.85 -8.03
C THR A 36 -7.49 -7.21 -8.40
N ASN A 37 -8.52 -8.03 -8.60
CA ASN A 37 -9.88 -7.58 -8.90
C ASN A 37 -10.93 -8.62 -8.47
N ALA A 38 -12.19 -8.21 -8.45
CA ALA A 38 -13.31 -9.04 -7.99
C ALA A 38 -13.51 -10.32 -8.83
N SER A 39 -13.25 -10.25 -10.13
CA SER A 39 -13.36 -11.40 -11.04
C SER A 39 -12.30 -12.46 -10.71
N GLU A 40 -11.07 -12.05 -10.44
CA GLU A 40 -9.98 -12.95 -10.00
C GLU A 40 -10.29 -13.59 -8.64
N ILE A 41 -10.87 -12.85 -7.70
CA ILE A 41 -11.34 -13.40 -6.41
C ILE A 41 -12.37 -14.51 -6.65
N SER A 42 -13.33 -14.26 -7.55
CA SER A 42 -14.38 -15.21 -7.89
C SER A 42 -13.82 -16.45 -8.60
N ALA A 43 -12.86 -16.27 -9.51
CA ALA A 43 -12.20 -17.34 -10.24
C ALA A 43 -11.33 -18.22 -9.32
N ALA A 44 -10.62 -17.63 -8.35
CA ALA A 44 -9.85 -18.38 -7.36
C ALA A 44 -10.77 -19.32 -6.56
N LYS A 45 -11.91 -18.80 -6.09
CA LYS A 45 -12.93 -19.60 -5.39
C LYS A 45 -13.48 -20.75 -6.25
N GLN A 46 -13.83 -20.48 -7.51
CA GLN A 46 -14.34 -21.50 -8.43
C GLN A 46 -13.31 -22.58 -8.75
N SER A 47 -12.03 -22.22 -8.77
CA SER A 47 -10.91 -23.12 -9.03
C SER A 47 -10.39 -23.85 -7.79
N ASN A 48 -11.09 -23.72 -6.65
CA ASN A 48 -10.69 -24.28 -5.35
C ASN A 48 -9.26 -23.84 -4.94
N LYS A 49 -8.91 -22.57 -5.20
CA LYS A 49 -7.65 -21.93 -4.81
C LYS A 49 -7.88 -20.85 -3.76
N ILE A 50 -6.84 -20.53 -3.00
CA ILE A 50 -6.82 -19.42 -2.05
C ILE A 50 -6.44 -18.15 -2.82
N GLY A 51 -7.39 -17.21 -2.93
CA GLY A 51 -7.09 -15.89 -3.50
C GLY A 51 -6.41 -15.00 -2.48
N PHE A 52 -5.20 -14.54 -2.77
CA PHE A 52 -4.46 -13.60 -1.93
C PHE A 52 -4.42 -12.22 -2.60
N LEU A 53 -4.98 -11.21 -1.94
CA LEU A 53 -4.94 -9.80 -2.38
C LEU A 53 -3.83 -9.10 -1.58
N PRO A 54 -2.69 -8.74 -2.20
CA PRO A 54 -1.65 -7.99 -1.51
C PRO A 54 -2.14 -6.61 -1.07
N THR A 55 -1.95 -6.30 0.21
CA THR A 55 -2.35 -5.02 0.80
C THR A 55 -1.20 -4.39 1.58
N VAL A 56 -1.23 -3.06 1.69
CA VAL A 56 -0.23 -2.30 2.43
C VAL A 56 -0.92 -1.48 3.51
N GLU A 57 -0.50 -1.60 4.77
CA GLU A 57 -1.15 -0.87 5.87
C GLU A 57 -0.72 0.61 5.93
N HIS A 58 0.48 0.91 5.45
CA HIS A 58 1.04 2.26 5.43
C HIS A 58 1.64 2.58 4.06
N LEU A 59 1.07 3.58 3.38
CA LEU A 59 1.52 4.01 2.06
C LEU A 59 2.81 4.84 2.15
N ALA A 60 3.95 4.15 2.26
CA ALA A 60 5.29 4.73 2.43
C ALA A 60 5.86 5.40 1.15
N ILE A 61 5.06 6.18 0.44
CA ILE A 61 5.45 6.81 -0.84
C ILE A 61 6.29 8.09 -0.66
N GLY A 62 6.42 8.61 0.56
CA GLY A 62 7.03 9.93 0.79
C GLY A 62 6.20 11.03 0.13
N ASN A 63 6.85 12.04 -0.45
CA ASN A 63 6.20 13.11 -1.22
C ASN A 63 6.28 12.87 -2.74
N GLU A 64 6.25 11.61 -3.18
CA GLU A 64 6.48 11.21 -4.57
C GLU A 64 5.24 10.49 -5.13
N LEU A 65 4.39 11.23 -5.85
CA LEU A 65 3.09 10.73 -6.32
C LEU A 65 3.22 9.53 -7.30
N GLN A 66 4.31 9.46 -8.07
CA GLN A 66 4.54 8.40 -9.05
C GLN A 66 4.77 7.04 -8.39
N ARG A 67 5.14 7.00 -7.10
CA ARG A 67 5.31 5.73 -6.37
C ARG A 67 3.98 5.01 -6.15
N VAL A 68 2.85 5.70 -6.24
CA VAL A 68 1.52 5.06 -6.28
C VAL A 68 1.41 4.13 -7.50
N ASP A 69 1.89 4.57 -8.67
CA ASP A 69 1.85 3.76 -9.89
C ASP A 69 2.76 2.53 -9.78
N VAL A 70 3.91 2.67 -9.11
CA VAL A 70 4.82 1.55 -8.84
C VAL A 70 4.12 0.47 -8.02
N LEU A 71 3.45 0.85 -6.93
CA LEU A 71 2.72 -0.08 -6.07
C LEU A 71 1.51 -0.70 -6.79
N TYR A 72 0.77 0.11 -7.55
CA TYR A 72 -0.34 -0.39 -8.37
C TYR A 72 0.14 -1.42 -9.40
N ASN A 73 1.26 -1.15 -10.09
CA ASN A 73 1.82 -2.09 -11.07
C ASN A 73 2.35 -3.38 -10.41
N ALA A 74 2.79 -3.33 -9.14
CA ALA A 74 3.15 -4.52 -8.37
C ALA A 74 1.92 -5.40 -8.01
N GLY A 75 0.71 -4.86 -8.12
CA GLY A 75 -0.55 -5.55 -7.82
C GLY A 75 -1.22 -5.12 -6.53
N ILE A 76 -0.75 -4.05 -5.87
CA ILE A 76 -1.41 -3.49 -4.69
C ILE A 76 -2.71 -2.80 -5.12
N ARG A 77 -3.81 -3.10 -4.43
CA ARG A 77 -5.13 -2.50 -4.69
C ARG A 77 -5.80 -1.92 -3.44
N LEU A 78 -5.21 -2.15 -2.28
CA LEU A 78 -5.68 -1.64 -1.01
C LEU A 78 -4.48 -1.17 -0.19
N ALA A 79 -4.53 0.10 0.19
CA ALA A 79 -3.48 0.77 0.94
C ALA A 79 -4.08 1.66 2.04
N GLY A 80 -3.52 1.61 3.25
CA GLY A 80 -3.77 2.61 4.27
C GLY A 80 -2.98 3.90 3.99
N LEU A 81 -3.67 5.04 3.98
CA LEU A 81 -3.06 6.35 3.71
C LEU A 81 -2.11 6.78 4.83
N THR A 82 -2.44 6.41 6.06
CA THR A 82 -1.72 6.76 7.29
C THR A 82 -1.77 5.56 8.24
N TYR A 83 -0.83 5.49 9.17
CA TYR A 83 -0.90 4.52 10.27
C TYR A 83 -1.09 5.22 11.63
N ARG A 84 -0.05 5.24 12.47
CA ARG A 84 -0.12 5.75 13.84
C ARG A 84 0.18 7.24 13.96
N ARG A 85 1.21 7.73 13.27
CA ARG A 85 1.58 9.16 13.23
C ARG A 85 1.38 9.72 11.84
N LYS A 86 1.47 11.03 11.74
CA LYS A 86 1.44 11.74 10.48
C LYS A 86 2.55 11.31 9.52
N ASN A 87 2.25 11.38 8.24
CA ASN A 87 3.20 11.26 7.13
C ASN A 87 2.93 12.41 6.14
N TYR A 88 3.51 12.35 4.94
CA TYR A 88 3.25 13.36 3.90
C TYR A 88 1.79 13.40 3.42
N ILE A 89 1.04 12.31 3.58
CA ILE A 89 -0.35 12.17 3.09
C ILE A 89 -1.34 12.76 4.09
N GLY A 90 -1.17 12.51 5.38
CA GLY A 90 -2.08 13.03 6.40
C GLY A 90 -1.72 12.60 7.81
N ASP A 91 -2.61 12.91 8.76
CA ASP A 91 -2.42 12.62 10.18
C ASP A 91 -2.90 11.22 10.56
N GLY A 92 -2.09 10.51 11.35
CA GLY A 92 -2.46 9.25 11.97
C GLY A 92 -3.20 9.47 13.31
N HIS A 93 -3.89 8.44 13.79
CA HIS A 93 -4.76 8.55 14.97
C HIS A 93 -4.06 8.85 16.31
N LEU A 94 -2.71 8.80 16.38
CA LEU A 94 -1.96 9.21 17.57
C LEU A 94 -1.48 10.66 17.53
N GLU A 95 -1.80 11.42 16.48
CA GLU A 95 -1.53 12.85 16.48
C GLU A 95 -2.35 13.58 17.54
N ARG A 96 -1.75 14.59 18.17
CA ARG A 96 -2.43 15.37 19.22
C ARG A 96 -3.62 16.15 18.68
N ASN A 97 -3.50 16.61 17.44
CA ASN A 97 -4.54 17.33 16.71
C ASN A 97 -4.79 16.57 15.40
N ASP A 98 -6.04 16.53 14.95
CA ASP A 98 -6.41 15.94 13.67
C ASP A 98 -6.37 17.03 12.58
N GLY A 99 -5.34 16.99 11.74
CA GLY A 99 -5.19 17.84 10.56
C GLY A 99 -5.79 17.24 9.28
N GLY A 100 -6.30 16.01 9.32
CA GLY A 100 -6.84 15.30 8.16
C GLY A 100 -5.80 15.04 7.07
N LEU A 101 -6.26 15.05 5.81
CA LEU A 101 -5.38 14.92 4.63
C LEU A 101 -4.61 16.22 4.38
N SER A 102 -3.32 16.08 4.06
CA SER A 102 -2.52 17.18 3.53
C SER A 102 -2.95 17.52 2.09
N THR A 103 -2.45 18.64 1.55
CA THR A 103 -2.63 18.96 0.12
C THR A 103 -2.09 17.85 -0.78
N PHE A 104 -0.91 17.30 -0.45
CA PHE A 104 -0.36 16.14 -1.15
C PHE A 104 -1.24 14.90 -1.00
N GLY A 105 -1.80 14.65 0.19
CA GLY A 105 -2.69 13.52 0.41
C GLY A 105 -3.99 13.59 -0.39
N ILE A 106 -4.53 14.80 -0.59
CA ILE A 106 -5.68 15.02 -1.48
C ILE A 106 -5.32 14.62 -2.92
N ASP A 107 -4.12 14.98 -3.41
CA ASP A 107 -3.67 14.60 -4.74
C ASP A 107 -3.45 13.08 -4.87
N VAL A 108 -2.97 12.43 -3.80
CA VAL A 108 -2.86 10.97 -3.73
C VAL A 108 -4.22 10.29 -3.83
N VAL A 109 -5.23 10.78 -3.12
CA VAL A 109 -6.59 10.23 -3.20
C VAL A 109 -7.17 10.40 -4.60
N LYS A 110 -7.11 11.61 -5.17
CA LYS A 110 -7.62 11.91 -6.52
C LYS A 110 -6.98 11.07 -7.63
N LYS A 111 -5.72 10.68 -7.47
CA LYS A 111 -5.04 9.80 -8.43
C LYS A 111 -5.65 8.39 -8.49
N ASN A 112 -6.32 7.96 -7.43
CA ASN A 112 -6.95 6.65 -7.30
C ASN A 112 -8.48 6.67 -7.51
N GLU A 113 -9.05 7.82 -7.85
CA GLU A 113 -10.46 7.95 -8.29
C GLU A 113 -10.59 7.64 -9.80
#